data_AF-A0AAV6BJI5-F1
#
_entry.id   AF-A0AAV6BJI5-F1
#
_cell.length_a   1.000
_cell.length_b   1.000
_cell.length_c   1.000
_cell.angle_alpha   90.00
_cell.angle_beta   90.00
_cell.angle_gamma   90.00
#
_symmetry.space_group_name_H-M   'P 1'
#
loop_
_entity.id
_entity.type
_entity.pdbx_description
1 polymer ?
#
loop_
_entity_poly.entity_id
_entity_poly.type
_entity_poly.pdbx_seq_one_letter_code
_entity_poly.pdbx_strand_id
1 'polypeptide(L)' 'MATDVEIQKFVQSRHGFIPKTRWIAHVKEVHNIPTLREAKRTRRVRAIEPCPAEKREVIEEALRHFGMI' A
#
# COMPACT_ATOMS: atom_id res chain seq x y z
N MET A 1 -0.71 3.99 -12.79
CA MET A 1 -0.61 3.73 -11.34
C MET A 1 0.05 2.37 -11.17
N ALA A 2 1.11 2.25 -10.35
CA ALA A 2 1.75 0.96 -10.20
C ALA A 2 0.82 -0.05 -9.51
N THR A 3 0.82 -1.25 -10.04
CA THR A 3 0.04 -2.37 -9.54
C THR A 3 0.60 -2.86 -8.20
N ASP A 4 -0.23 -3.55 -7.42
CA ASP A 4 0.20 -4.11 -6.15
C ASP A 4 1.38 -5.10 -6.33
N VAL A 5 1.47 -5.75 -7.50
CA VAL A 5 2.56 -6.65 -7.87
C VAL A 5 3.88 -5.90 -8.08
N GLU A 6 3.85 -4.72 -8.71
CA GLU A 6 5.05 -3.89 -8.90
C GLU A 6 5.59 -3.36 -7.57
N ILE A 7 4.70 -2.92 -6.69
CA ILE A 7 5.05 -2.52 -5.32
C ILE A 7 5.66 -3.70 -4.56
N GLN A 8 5.07 -4.89 -4.68
CA GLN A 8 5.59 -6.10 -4.05
C GLN A 8 7.00 -6.45 -4.54
N LYS A 9 7.24 -6.39 -5.85
CA LYS A 9 8.56 -6.65 -6.44
C LYS A 9 9.60 -5.61 -6.01
N PHE A 10 9.22 -4.33 -5.97
CA PHE A 10 10.11 -3.26 -5.53
C PHE A 10 10.53 -3.46 -4.07
N VAL A 11 9.57 -3.72 -3.19
CA VAL A 11 9.84 -3.96 -1.77
C VAL A 11 10.64 -5.25 -1.57
N GLN A 12 10.36 -6.32 -2.33
CA GLN A 12 11.15 -7.54 -2.27
C GLN A 12 12.60 -7.32 -2.68
N SER A 13 12.82 -6.57 -3.77
CA SER A 13 14.17 -6.28 -4.27
C SER A 13 14.98 -5.44 -3.27
N ARG A 14 14.33 -4.49 -2.60
CA ARG A 14 15.02 -3.49 -1.76
C ARG A 14 15.10 -3.86 -0.28
N HIS A 15 14.07 -4.51 0.24
CA HIS A 15 13.92 -4.84 1.67
C HIS A 15 13.87 -6.34 1.95
N GLY A 16 13.95 -7.18 0.91
CA GLY A 16 14.03 -8.64 1.07
C GLY A 16 12.73 -9.33 1.51
N PHE A 17 11.59 -8.63 1.54
CA PHE A 17 10.30 -9.22 1.89
C PHE A 17 9.18 -8.79 0.94
N ILE A 18 8.11 -9.60 0.86
CA ILE A 18 6.93 -9.27 0.04
C ILE A 18 5.84 -8.67 0.95
N PRO A 19 5.45 -7.40 0.78
CA PRO A 19 4.37 -6.78 1.54
C PRO A 19 3.02 -7.40 1.15
N LYS A 20 2.16 -7.58 2.15
CA LYS A 20 0.80 -8.08 1.92
C LYS A 20 -0.02 -7.03 1.16
N THR A 21 -0.85 -7.45 0.22
CA THR A 21 -1.74 -6.57 -0.55
C THR A 21 -2.66 -5.72 0.36
N ARG A 22 -3.06 -6.25 1.52
CA ARG A 22 -3.85 -5.50 2.52
C ARG A 22 -3.11 -4.28 3.09
N TRP A 23 -1.79 -4.38 3.24
CA TRP A 23 -0.96 -3.27 3.73
C TRP A 23 -0.80 -2.21 2.64
N ILE A 24 -0.58 -2.63 1.39
CA ILE A 24 -0.52 -1.72 0.24
C ILE A 24 -1.83 -0.93 0.11
N ALA A 25 -2.97 -1.63 0.20
CA ALA A 25 -4.28 -0.99 0.17
C ALA A 25 -4.47 -0.01 1.34
N HIS A 26 -4.11 -0.39 2.57
CA HIS A 26 -4.18 0.53 3.71
C HIS A 26 -3.35 1.80 3.48
N VAL A 27 -2.11 1.67 2.99
CA VAL A 27 -1.25 2.84 2.75
C VAL A 27 -1.80 3.72 1.64
N LYS A 28 -2.32 3.12 0.55
CA LYS A 28 -3.00 3.86 -0.53
C LYS A 28 -4.21 4.65 0.00
N GLU A 29 -5.02 4.03 0.85
CA GLU A 29 -6.16 4.68 1.52
C GLU A 29 -5.74 5.87 2.39
N VAL A 30 -4.68 5.70 3.20
CA VAL A 30 -4.18 6.77 4.07
C VAL A 30 -3.67 7.98 3.27
N HIS A 31 -3.11 7.74 2.09
CA HIS A 31 -2.65 8.79 1.17
C HIS A 31 -3.72 9.25 0.17
N ASN A 32 -4.99 8.85 0.34
CA ASN A 32 -6.12 9.20 -0.53
C ASN A 32 -5.90 8.83 -2.01
N ILE A 33 -5.09 7.82 -2.30
CA ILE A 33 -4.84 7.36 -3.66
C ILE A 33 -6.03 6.52 -4.10
N PRO A 34 -6.81 6.91 -5.13
CA PRO A 34 -8.03 6.21 -5.49
C PRO A 34 -7.72 4.85 -6.11
N THR A 35 -7.91 3.76 -5.36
CA THR A 35 -8.02 2.43 -5.96
C THR A 35 -9.47 2.11 -6.34
N LEU A 36 -9.65 1.37 -7.43
CA LEU A 36 -10.95 0.87 -7.92
C LEU A 36 -11.77 0.10 -6.86
N ARG A 37 -11.13 -0.39 -5.78
CA ARG A 37 -11.80 -1.05 -4.65
C ARG A 37 -12.16 -0.10 -3.50
N GLU A 38 -11.48 1.04 -3.35
CA GLU A 38 -11.71 2.00 -2.26
C GLU A 38 -12.99 2.80 -2.44
N ALA A 39 -13.39 3.14 -3.67
CA ALA A 39 -14.69 3.79 -3.92
C ALA A 39 -15.89 2.98 -3.39
N LYS A 40 -15.72 1.66 -3.23
CA LYS A 40 -16.75 0.76 -2.63
C LYS A 40 -16.54 0.50 -1.14
N ARG A 41 -15.40 0.87 -0.55
CA ARG A 41 -15.01 0.55 0.84
C ARG A 41 -15.04 1.74 1.80
N THR A 42 -15.02 2.99 1.34
CA THR A 42 -15.14 4.20 2.17
C THR A 42 -16.38 4.23 3.08
N ARG A 43 -17.36 3.35 2.84
CA ARG A 43 -18.56 3.18 3.69
C ARG A 43 -18.37 2.18 4.86
N ARG A 44 -17.29 1.41 4.89
CA ARG A 44 -17.05 0.38 5.92
C ARG A 44 -15.66 0.58 6.49
N VAL A 45 -15.59 1.49 7.47
CA VAL A 45 -14.58 1.56 8.52
C VAL A 45 -14.50 0.18 9.18
N ARG A 46 -13.80 -0.75 8.55
CA ARG A 46 -13.50 -2.06 9.11
C ARG A 46 -12.09 -1.97 9.62
N ALA A 47 -11.90 -2.43 10.85
CA ALA A 47 -10.63 -2.65 11.51
C ALA A 47 -9.66 -3.42 10.58
N ILE A 48 -9.00 -2.69 9.69
CA ILE A 48 -7.85 -3.18 8.96
C ILE A 48 -6.77 -3.14 10.03
N GLU A 49 -6.40 -4.31 10.56
CA GLU A 49 -5.20 -4.48 11.39
C GLU A 49 -4.13 -3.52 10.87
N PRO A 50 -3.73 -2.49 11.64
CA PRO A 50 -2.90 -1.43 11.13
C PRO A 50 -1.61 -2.04 10.57
N CYS A 51 -1.19 -1.57 9.39
CA CYS A 51 0.13 -1.95 8.90
C CYS A 51 1.15 -1.52 9.96
N PRO A 52 2.07 -2.40 10.39
CA PRO A 52 3.16 -1.99 11.28
C PRO A 52 3.88 -0.78 10.69
N ALA A 53 4.19 0.24 11.50
CA ALA A 53 4.79 1.49 11.03
C ALA A 53 6.05 1.24 10.18
N GLU A 54 6.90 0.32 10.63
CA GLU A 54 8.12 -0.12 9.92
C GLU A 54 7.84 -0.65 8.51
N LYS A 55 6.74 -1.38 8.30
CA LYS A 55 6.37 -1.91 6.98
C LYS A 55 5.61 -0.89 6.14
N ARG A 56 4.96 0.06 6.79
CA ARG A 56 4.28 1.17 6.14
C ARG A 56 5.28 2.10 5.47
N GLU A 57 6.37 2.46 6.14
CA GLU A 57 7.43 3.31 5.55
C GLU A 57 8.02 2.69 4.28
N VAL A 58 8.23 1.38 4.29
CA VAL A 58 8.72 0.63 3.12
C VAL A 58 7.75 0.68 1.94
N ILE A 59 6.45 0.57 2.21
CA ILE A 59 5.41 0.67 1.17
C ILE A 59 5.28 2.11 0.69
N GLU A 60 5.36 3.10 1.57
CA GLU A 60 5.36 4.52 1.22
C GLU A 60 6.55 4.88 0.34
N GLU A 61 7.74 4.34 0.64
CA GLU A 61 8.92 4.50 -0.19
C GLU A 61 8.70 3.93 -1.60
N ALA A 62 8.09 2.75 -1.71
CA ALA A 62 7.71 2.19 -3.01
C ALA A 62 6.70 3.10 -3.73
N LEU A 63 5.67 3.59 -3.04
CA LEU A 63 4.68 4.50 -3.62
C LEU A 63 5.31 5.81 -4.11
N ARG A 64 6.24 6.40 -3.36
CA ARG A 64 7.04 7.57 -3.76
C ARG A 64 7.88 7.27 -5.00
N HIS A 65 8.54 6.11 -5.03
CA HIS A 65 9.34 5.71 -6.18
C HIS A 65 8.52 5.62 -7.47
N PHE A 66 7.28 5.15 -7.36
CA PHE A 66 6.34 5.09 -8.48
C PHE A 66 5.53 6.39 -8.69
N GLY A 67 5.82 7.47 -7.96
CA GLY A 67 5.15 8.77 -8.09
C GLY A 67 3.66 8.75 -7.76
N MET A 68 3.23 7.87 -6.86
CA MET A 68 1.83 7.77 -6.42
C MET A 68 1.52 8.65 -5.20
N ILE A 69 2.54 9.05 -4.43
CA ILE A 69 2.50 9.98 -3.31
C ILE A 69 3.68 10.94 -3.36
#